data_AF-A0A1X7SKJ3-F1
#
_entry.id   AF-A0A1X7SKJ3-F1
#
_cell.length_a   1.000
_cell.length_b   1.000
_cell.length_c   1.000
_cell.angle_alpha   90.00
_cell.angle_beta   90.00
_cell.angle_gamma   90.00
#
_symmetry.space_group_name_H-M   'P 1'
#
loop_
_entity.id
_entity.type
_entity.pdbx_description
1 polymer ?
#
loop_
_entity_poly.entity_id
_entity_poly.type
_entity_poly.pdbx_seq_one_letter_code
_entity_poly.pdbx_strand_id
1 'polypeptide(L)'
;MSYCKSAFNVSDVLNQVKNTTGQSAQKLINIVNTLSNLQDTSTSTAGVADDILLIAQELLVLHNDSTALPTSCKEIKEKQPLSPSGVYQLGPAAIGGSIYTAYCNMGTLCSSGGGWTRLAYLDVTDATQNCPSGFRLYQSGGVRVCGKP
;
A
#
# COMPACT_ATOMS: atom_id res chain seq x y z
N MET A 1 -27.78 -7.11 -12.14
CA MET A 1 -27.20 -7.47 -10.84
C MET A 1 -26.45 -8.78 -11.02
N SER A 2 -25.18 -8.73 -11.44
CA SER A 2 -24.42 -9.94 -11.82
C SER A 2 -23.30 -10.17 -10.82
N TYR A 3 -23.44 -11.19 -9.98
CA TYR A 3 -22.38 -11.67 -9.10
C TYR A 3 -21.44 -12.60 -9.89
N CYS A 4 -20.13 -12.36 -9.80
CA CYS A 4 -19.11 -13.34 -10.18
C CYS A 4 -18.27 -13.67 -8.95
N LYS A 5 -18.25 -14.97 -8.61
CA LYS A 5 -17.56 -15.56 -7.47
C LYS A 5 -16.19 -16.04 -7.94
N SER A 6 -15.09 -15.58 -7.35
CA SER A 6 -13.79 -16.25 -7.46
C SER A 6 -13.45 -16.89 -6.12
N ALA A 7 -13.06 -18.17 -6.14
CA ALA A 7 -12.59 -18.88 -4.97
C ALA A 7 -11.07 -18.70 -4.86
N PHE A 8 -10.64 -17.88 -3.90
CA PHE A 8 -9.23 -17.72 -3.52
C PHE A 8 -8.89 -18.78 -2.45
N ASN A 9 -7.87 -19.60 -2.68
CA ASN A 9 -7.47 -20.63 -1.72
C ASN A 9 -6.56 -20.05 -0.63
N VAL A 10 -7.19 -19.54 0.44
CA VAL A 10 -6.53 -18.91 1.60
C VAL A 10 -5.52 -19.85 2.29
N SER A 11 -5.72 -21.17 2.20
CA SER A 11 -4.89 -22.17 2.88
C SER A 11 -3.46 -22.24 2.33
N ASP A 12 -3.31 -22.20 1.00
CA ASP A 12 -1.99 -22.32 0.36
C ASP A 12 -1.12 -21.10 0.64
N VAL A 13 -1.73 -19.92 0.62
CA VAL A 13 -1.05 -18.65 0.91
C VAL A 13 -0.61 -18.61 2.38
N LEU A 14 -1.46 -19.07 3.31
CA LEU A 14 -1.11 -19.11 4.72
C LEU A 14 0.08 -20.04 4.99
N ASN A 15 0.11 -21.19 4.32
CA ASN A 15 1.23 -22.13 4.42
C ASN A 15 2.53 -21.56 3.85
N GLN A 16 2.45 -20.84 2.72
CA GLN A 16 3.59 -20.15 2.13
C GLN A 16 4.15 -19.07 3.08
N VAL A 17 3.27 -18.23 3.65
CA VAL A 17 3.66 -17.20 4.62
C VAL A 17 4.32 -17.83 5.85
N LYS A 18 3.71 -18.87 6.43
CA LYS A 18 4.26 -19.57 7.60
C LYS A 18 5.67 -20.11 7.32
N ASN A 19 5.89 -20.70 6.15
CA ASN A 19 7.19 -21.23 5.76
C ASN A 19 8.23 -20.12 5.59
N THR A 20 7.89 -19.05 4.84
CA THR A 20 8.78 -17.90 4.64
C THR A 20 9.11 -17.20 5.96
N THR A 21 8.14 -17.01 6.86
CA THR A 21 8.39 -16.44 8.20
C THR A 21 9.31 -17.33 9.04
N GLY A 22 9.12 -18.65 8.98
CA GLY A 22 10.01 -19.61 9.65
C GLY A 22 11.45 -19.55 9.13
N GLN A 23 11.64 -19.43 7.81
CA GLN A 23 12.95 -19.27 7.19
C GLN A 23 13.62 -17.94 7.60
N SER A 24 12.87 -16.84 7.62
CA SER A 24 13.37 -15.54 8.07
C SER A 24 13.78 -15.55 9.54
N ALA A 25 12.99 -16.20 10.41
CA ALA A 25 13.33 -16.37 11.82
C ALA A 25 14.64 -17.16 12.00
N GLN A 26 14.85 -18.22 11.21
CA GLN A 26 16.09 -18.99 11.27
C GLN A 26 17.31 -18.17 10.82
N LYS A 27 17.16 -17.34 9.79
CA LYS A 27 18.23 -16.40 9.37
C LYS A 27 18.58 -15.42 10.49
N LEU A 28 17.58 -14.88 11.18
CA LEU A 28 17.79 -13.98 12.33
C LEU A 28 18.51 -14.68 13.49
N ILE A 29 18.12 -15.91 13.83
CA ILE A 29 18.80 -16.69 14.87
C ILE A 29 20.27 -16.92 14.51
N ASN A 30 20.56 -17.23 13.25
CA ASN A 30 21.94 -17.41 12.78
C ASN A 30 22.76 -16.12 12.91
N ILE A 31 22.17 -14.96 12.58
CA ILE A 31 22.82 -13.66 12.77
C ILE A 31 23.11 -13.40 14.26
N VAL A 32 22.13 -13.62 15.14
CA VAL A 32 22.29 -13.41 16.59
C VAL A 32 23.39 -14.32 17.17
N ASN A 33 23.45 -15.58 16.72
CA ASN A 33 24.50 -16.50 17.15
C ASN A 33 25.88 -16.05 16.65
N THR A 34 26.00 -15.60 15.40
CA THR A 34 27.25 -15.05 14.87
C THR A 34 27.69 -13.81 15.66
N LEU A 35 26.76 -12.89 15.94
CA LEU A 35 27.04 -11.70 16.75
C LEU A 35 27.45 -12.04 18.19
N SER A 36 26.80 -13.05 18.80
CA SER A 36 27.12 -13.49 20.16
C SER A 36 28.54 -14.07 20.26
N ASN A 37 29.01 -14.74 19.21
CA ASN A 37 30.38 -15.27 19.14
C ASN A 37 31.44 -14.19 18.87
N LEU A 38 31.06 -12.99 18.42
CA LEU A 38 31.96 -11.86 18.17
C LEU A 38 32.20 -10.99 19.40
N GLN A 39 31.46 -11.21 20.50
CA GLN A 39 31.59 -10.47 21.76
C GLN A 39 32.97 -10.69 22.44
N ASP A 40 33.71 -11.75 22.08
CA ASP A 40 34.91 -12.20 22.81
C ASP A 40 36.28 -12.00 22.10
N THR A 41 36.39 -11.29 20.95
CA THR A 41 37.71 -11.14 20.26
C THR A 41 38.06 -9.70 19.87
N SER A 42 39.06 -9.13 20.54
CA SER A 42 39.43 -7.71 20.57
C SER A 42 40.16 -7.13 19.34
N THR A 43 40.03 -7.71 18.15
CA THR A 43 40.75 -7.24 16.93
C THR A 43 39.88 -7.15 15.67
N SER A 44 38.62 -7.62 15.72
CA SER A 44 37.74 -7.72 14.53
C SER A 44 36.77 -6.54 14.36
N THR A 45 36.94 -5.45 15.11
CA THR A 45 35.89 -4.43 15.26
C THR A 45 35.80 -3.43 14.10
N ALA A 46 36.84 -3.19 13.31
CA ALA A 46 36.77 -2.22 12.21
C ALA A 46 35.94 -2.73 11.01
N GLY A 47 36.21 -3.95 10.54
CA GLY A 47 35.45 -4.55 9.43
C GLY A 47 34.00 -4.88 9.82
N VAL A 48 33.78 -5.35 11.05
CA VAL A 48 32.42 -5.60 11.56
C VAL A 48 31.66 -4.30 11.80
N ALA A 49 32.31 -3.21 12.23
CA ALA A 49 31.67 -1.90 12.33
C ALA A 49 31.28 -1.32 10.96
N ASP A 50 32.11 -1.52 9.93
CA ASP A 50 31.77 -1.15 8.55
C ASP A 50 30.57 -1.95 8.03
N ASP A 51 30.52 -3.27 8.28
CA ASP A 51 29.37 -4.11 7.91
C ASP A 51 28.09 -3.69 8.65
N ILE A 52 28.19 -3.35 9.95
CA ILE A 52 27.06 -2.81 10.73
C ILE A 52 26.61 -1.46 10.19
N LEU A 53 27.55 -0.58 9.84
CA LEU A 53 27.25 0.74 9.28
C LEU A 53 26.54 0.61 7.92
N LEU A 54 26.96 -0.34 7.09
CA LEU A 54 26.33 -0.63 5.81
C LEU A 54 24.89 -1.14 6.01
N ILE A 55 24.67 -2.08 6.93
CA ILE A 55 23.33 -2.58 7.27
C ILE A 55 22.45 -1.45 7.84
N ALA A 56 23.00 -0.57 8.68
CA ALA A 56 22.27 0.57 9.23
C ALA A 56 21.86 1.56 8.12
N GLN A 57 22.71 1.79 7.12
CA GLN A 57 22.38 2.61 5.95
C GLN A 57 21.30 1.97 5.08
N GLU A 58 21.37 0.66 4.83
CA GLU A 58 20.32 -0.07 4.10
C GLU A 58 18.98 -0.03 4.84
N LEU A 59 18.99 -0.19 6.16
CA LEU A 59 17.80 -0.07 7.01
C LEU A 59 17.23 1.36 7.02
N LEU A 60 18.08 2.38 6.99
CA LEU A 60 17.66 3.79 6.90
C LEU A 60 16.94 4.08 5.59
N VAL A 61 17.43 3.54 4.47
CA VAL A 61 16.76 3.66 3.16
C VAL A 61 15.38 3.01 3.22
N LEU A 62 15.27 1.80 3.75
CA LEU A 62 13.98 1.10 3.92
C LEU A 62 13.02 1.83 4.87
N HIS A 63 13.55 2.47 5.93
CA HIS A 63 12.74 3.22 6.89
C HIS A 63 12.15 4.50 6.28
N ASN A 64 12.94 5.21 5.46
CA ASN A 64 12.44 6.38 4.72
C ASN A 64 11.35 6.00 3.71
N ASP A 65 11.48 4.87 3.02
CA ASP A 65 10.43 4.38 2.12
C ASP A 65 9.16 3.91 2.88
N SER A 66 9.31 3.41 4.10
CA SER A 66 8.18 2.95 4.93
C SER A 66 7.42 4.08 5.64
N THR A 67 8.02 5.25 5.83
CA THR A 67 7.37 6.42 6.46
C THR A 67 6.62 7.28 5.44
N ALA A 68 6.94 7.16 4.16
CA ALA A 68 6.22 7.82 3.09
C ALA A 68 4.81 7.21 2.93
N LEU A 69 3.78 8.03 3.16
CA LEU A 69 2.41 7.62 2.86
C LEU A 69 2.25 7.37 1.36
N PRO A 70 1.56 6.27 0.97
CA PRO A 70 1.31 5.99 -0.43
C PRO A 70 0.47 7.11 -1.06
N THR A 71 0.81 7.52 -2.26
CA THR A 71 0.16 8.63 -2.97
C THR A 71 -1.17 8.22 -3.63
N SER A 72 -1.36 6.92 -3.88
CA SER A 72 -2.55 6.38 -4.55
C SER A 72 -2.84 4.93 -4.16
N CYS A 73 -4.09 4.49 -4.37
CA CYS A 73 -4.46 3.08 -4.19
C CYS A 73 -3.71 2.14 -5.13
N LYS A 74 -3.28 2.64 -6.30
CA LYS A 74 -2.48 1.89 -7.27
C LYS A 74 -1.11 1.54 -6.69
N GLU A 75 -0.45 2.52 -6.09
CA GLU A 75 0.84 2.32 -5.42
C GLU A 75 0.73 1.28 -4.29
N ILE A 76 -0.34 1.36 -3.49
CA ILE A 76 -0.61 0.37 -2.43
C ILE A 76 -0.76 -1.03 -3.02
N LYS A 77 -1.50 -1.17 -4.13
CA LYS A 77 -1.72 -2.46 -4.77
C LYS A 77 -0.44 -3.04 -5.39
N GLU A 78 0.44 -2.20 -5.92
CA GLU A 78 1.73 -2.63 -6.49
C GLU A 78 2.72 -3.06 -5.41
N LYS A 79 2.87 -2.27 -4.34
CA LYS A 79 3.77 -2.58 -3.21
C LYS A 79 3.26 -3.75 -2.37
N GLN A 80 1.95 -3.81 -2.13
CA GLN A 80 1.30 -4.82 -1.32
C GLN A 80 0.09 -5.42 -2.08
N PRO A 81 0.32 -6.42 -2.97
CA PRO A 81 -0.72 -7.02 -3.81
C PRO A 81 -1.88 -7.65 -3.03
N LEU A 82 -1.65 -8.05 -1.79
CA LEU A 82 -2.65 -8.66 -0.91
C LEU A 82 -3.50 -7.64 -0.13
N SER A 83 -3.28 -6.35 -0.33
CA SER A 83 -4.07 -5.30 0.34
C SER A 83 -5.58 -5.48 0.06
N PRO A 84 -6.44 -5.49 1.08
CA PRO A 84 -7.89 -5.60 0.91
C PRO A 84 -8.51 -4.29 0.39
N SER A 85 -9.73 -4.35 -0.12
CA SER A 85 -10.49 -3.12 -0.38
C SER A 85 -10.89 -2.44 0.93
N GLY A 86 -10.82 -1.11 1.01
CA GLY A 86 -11.06 -0.38 2.25
C GLY A 86 -10.73 1.11 2.14
N VAL A 87 -10.85 1.82 3.26
CA VAL A 87 -10.44 3.23 3.36
C VAL A 87 -8.98 3.31 3.76
N TYR A 88 -8.19 4.07 3.01
CA TYR A 88 -6.76 4.27 3.23
C TYR A 88 -6.45 5.75 3.43
N GLN A 89 -5.42 6.05 4.23
CA GLN A 89 -4.77 7.36 4.21
C GLN A 89 -3.78 7.40 3.05
N LEU A 90 -3.88 8.47 2.26
CA LEU A 90 -3.05 8.71 1.09
C LEU A 90 -2.29 10.02 1.26
N GLY A 91 -1.03 10.00 0.87
CA GLY A 91 -0.20 11.18 0.74
C GLY A 91 -0.65 12.05 -0.44
N PRO A 92 -0.24 13.33 -0.45
CA PRO A 92 -0.59 14.22 -1.55
C PRO A 92 0.03 13.77 -2.87
N ALA A 93 -0.72 13.91 -3.96
CA ALA A 93 -0.23 13.59 -5.31
C ALA A 93 0.72 14.67 -5.89
N ALA A 94 0.76 15.86 -5.28
CA ALA A 94 1.58 16.99 -5.71
C ALA A 94 2.27 17.66 -4.51
N ILE A 95 3.43 18.28 -4.76
CA ILE A 95 4.19 19.02 -3.75
C ILE A 95 3.30 20.12 -3.15
N GLY A 96 3.19 20.14 -1.82
CA GLY A 96 2.35 21.10 -1.09
C GLY A 96 0.89 20.68 -0.91
N GLY A 97 0.49 19.47 -1.33
CA GLY A 97 -0.83 18.93 -1.01
C GLY A 97 -0.94 18.42 0.43
N SER A 98 -2.17 18.13 0.88
CA SER A 98 -2.47 17.53 2.18
C SER A 98 -2.72 16.03 2.10
N ILE A 99 -2.48 15.34 3.22
CA ILE A 99 -2.90 13.95 3.42
C ILE A 99 -4.43 13.89 3.37
N TYR A 100 -4.98 12.90 2.67
CA TYR A 100 -6.41 12.70 2.54
C TYR A 100 -6.77 11.22 2.71
N THR A 101 -8.06 10.94 2.94
CA THR A 101 -8.56 9.57 2.99
C THR A 101 -9.39 9.28 1.75
N ALA A 102 -9.22 8.09 1.19
CA ALA A 102 -9.99 7.63 0.06
C ALA A 102 -10.32 6.15 0.19
N TYR A 103 -11.43 5.74 -0.42
CA TYR A 103 -11.74 4.33 -0.56
C TYR A 103 -10.94 3.75 -1.72
N CYS A 104 -10.19 2.69 -1.45
CA CYS A 104 -9.46 1.92 -2.44
C CYS A 104 -10.21 0.62 -2.75
N ASN A 105 -10.54 0.41 -4.02
CA ASN A 105 -10.93 -0.92 -4.48
C ASN A 105 -9.69 -1.69 -4.94
N MET A 106 -9.29 -2.69 -4.15
CA MET A 106 -8.15 -3.56 -4.41
C MET A 106 -8.54 -4.85 -5.13
N GLY A 107 -9.84 -5.08 -5.35
CA GLY A 107 -10.37 -6.15 -6.19
C GLY A 107 -10.51 -5.73 -7.65
N THR A 108 -11.00 -6.64 -8.48
CA THR A 108 -11.25 -6.37 -9.90
C THR A 108 -12.43 -5.41 -10.05
N LEU A 109 -12.26 -4.37 -10.88
CA LEU A 109 -13.32 -3.43 -11.26
C LEU A 109 -13.28 -3.25 -12.79
N CYS A 110 -14.43 -3.40 -13.45
CA CYS A 110 -14.53 -3.28 -14.92
C CYS A 110 -13.51 -4.15 -15.68
N SER A 111 -13.29 -5.39 -15.22
CA SER A 111 -12.30 -6.33 -15.77
C SER A 111 -10.84 -5.88 -15.66
N SER A 112 -10.57 -4.76 -14.99
CA SER A 112 -9.23 -4.33 -14.63
C SER A 112 -8.89 -4.75 -13.20
N GLY A 113 -7.61 -4.96 -12.91
CA GLY A 113 -7.12 -5.30 -11.57
C GLY A 113 -7.46 -4.25 -10.50
N GLY A 114 -7.02 -4.49 -9.26
CA GLY A 114 -7.22 -3.57 -8.14
C GLY A 114 -6.35 -2.31 -8.20
N GLY A 115 -6.50 -1.47 -7.17
CA GLY A 115 -5.75 -0.21 -7.04
C GLY A 115 -6.56 1.02 -7.48
N TRP A 116 -7.89 0.91 -7.52
CA TRP A 116 -8.76 2.01 -7.91
C TRP A 116 -9.02 2.95 -6.73
N THR A 117 -8.69 4.23 -6.90
CA THR A 117 -8.95 5.28 -5.91
C THR A 117 -10.32 5.92 -6.15
N ARG A 118 -11.21 5.92 -5.16
CA ARG A 118 -12.49 6.62 -5.26
C ARG A 118 -12.26 8.13 -5.16
N LEU A 119 -12.46 8.84 -6.26
CA LEU A 119 -12.32 10.30 -6.34
C LEU A 119 -13.57 11.06 -5.89
N ALA A 120 -14.76 10.47 -6.08
CA ALA A 120 -16.03 11.15 -5.86
C ALA A 120 -17.17 10.14 -5.63
N TYR A 121 -18.26 10.62 -5.02
CA TYR A 121 -19.53 9.90 -4.89
C TYR A 121 -20.66 10.87 -5.25
N LEU A 122 -21.57 10.41 -6.10
CA LEU A 122 -22.75 11.17 -6.52
C LEU A 122 -23.93 10.21 -6.62
N ASP A 123 -25.00 10.51 -5.90
CA ASP A 123 -26.29 9.85 -6.09
C ASP A 123 -27.11 10.64 -7.12
N VAL A 124 -27.31 10.05 -8.30
CA VAL A 124 -28.08 10.68 -9.38
C VAL A 124 -29.59 10.52 -9.22
N THR A 125 -30.04 9.72 -8.25
CA THR A 125 -31.46 9.57 -7.94
C THR A 125 -31.96 10.69 -7.00
N ASP A 126 -31.05 11.30 -6.24
CA ASP A 126 -31.32 12.46 -5.40
C ASP A 126 -31.06 13.75 -6.17
N ALA A 127 -32.13 14.42 -6.58
CA ALA A 127 -32.06 15.67 -7.33
C ALA A 127 -31.42 16.82 -6.54
N THR A 128 -31.32 16.72 -5.21
CA THR A 128 -30.76 17.76 -4.34
C THR A 128 -29.24 17.67 -4.21
N GLN A 129 -28.62 16.55 -4.62
CA GLN A 129 -27.17 16.43 -4.56
C GLN A 129 -26.46 17.35 -5.55
N ASN A 130 -25.39 17.97 -5.06
CA ASN A 130 -24.47 18.79 -5.84
C ASN A 130 -23.34 17.94 -6.43
N CYS A 131 -22.69 18.44 -7.48
CA CYS A 131 -21.51 17.79 -8.01
C CYS A 131 -20.41 17.72 -6.94
N PRO A 132 -19.69 16.59 -6.85
CA PRO A 132 -18.57 16.45 -5.92
C PRO A 132 -17.49 17.49 -6.18
N SER A 133 -16.71 17.83 -5.15
CA SER A 133 -15.62 18.80 -5.25
C SER A 133 -14.68 18.49 -6.42
N GLY A 134 -14.35 19.51 -7.22
CA GLY A 134 -13.52 19.37 -8.41
C GLY A 134 -14.28 19.06 -9.70
N PHE A 135 -15.60 18.86 -9.63
CA PHE A 135 -16.47 18.64 -10.79
C PHE A 135 -17.49 19.78 -10.95
N ARG A 136 -17.75 20.17 -12.20
CA ARG A 136 -18.76 21.16 -12.58
C ARG A 136 -20.04 20.44 -13.02
N LEU A 137 -21.17 21.02 -12.64
CA LEU A 137 -22.49 20.60 -13.10
C LEU A 137 -22.72 21.10 -14.53
N TYR A 138 -23.08 20.18 -15.42
CA TYR A 138 -23.58 20.48 -16.76
C TYR A 138 -25.04 20.02 -16.85
N GLN A 139 -25.89 20.89 -17.38
CA GLN A 139 -27.32 20.62 -17.54
C GLN A 139 -27.77 20.98 -18.95
N SER A 140 -28.39 20.02 -19.64
CA SER A 140 -29.02 20.24 -20.95
C SER A 140 -30.14 19.23 -21.16
N GLY A 141 -31.28 19.69 -21.71
CA GLY A 141 -32.41 18.81 -22.05
C GLY A 141 -32.96 17.99 -20.88
N GLY A 142 -32.90 18.49 -19.64
CA GLY A 142 -33.35 17.77 -18.44
C GLY A 142 -32.36 16.74 -17.88
N VAL A 143 -31.20 16.55 -18.53
CA VAL A 143 -30.13 15.67 -18.04
C VAL A 143 -29.13 16.47 -17.21
N ARG A 144 -28.72 15.90 -16.06
CA ARG A 144 -27.70 16.45 -15.17
C ARG A 144 -26.47 15.56 -15.20
N VAL A 145 -25.29 16.12 -15.45
CA VAL A 145 -24.02 15.40 -15.38
C VAL A 145 -22.96 16.21 -14.64
N CYS A 146 -22.03 15.53 -13.99
CA CYS A 146 -20.86 16.14 -13.37
C CYS A 146 -19.61 15.81 -14.18
N GLY A 147 -18.88 16.83 -14.61
CA GLY A 147 -17.69 16.70 -15.44
C GLY A 147 -16.54 17.55 -14.93
N LYS A 148 -15.33 17.30 -15.44
CA LYS A 148 -14.18 18.19 -15.18
C LYS A 148 -14.45 19.56 -15.87
N PRO A 149 -14.15 20.70 -15.21
CA PRO A 149 -14.34 22.04 -15.77
C PRO A 149 -13.69 22.25 -17.14
#